data_AF-D7FA99-F1
#
_entry.id   AF-D7FA99-F1
#
_cell.length_a   1.000
_cell.length_b   1.000
_cell.length_c   1.000
_cell.angle_alpha   90.00
_cell.angle_beta   90.00
_cell.angle_gamma   90.00
#
_symmetry.space_group_name_H-M   'P 1'
#
loop_
_entity.id
_entity.type
_entity.pdbx_description
1 polymer ?
#
loop_
_entity_poly.entity_id
_entity_poly.type
_entity_poly.pdbx_seq_one_letter_code
_entity_poly.pdbx_strand_id
1 'polypeptide(L)'
;RSLGYFCALNGILDFNADIGTGNLRRYRVLFMYRLLHNFVVISLTLKFLLDFTDHFKYIERSTLMTINFFTYFTLVFFAVLSSMGSCYQWQNRILAALKELKHQRDLSRHMGYRVPRSKLNSIDYLLIGLIVLLILRLSIHLATFTLSARMGFNHPCSCFLPECMIFAMNYLLFAILAEITRCWWRLQSGLKMVLLDPHLSTVASKLWEIKRLHTRFQRLIDLTSEVCSIFRYVTLAYMARNLWSGIVAGYLLVRFVIGNGLLDVELVYLVFSFITCIQPLMLSLLVNSMTSTTGSLVEVTRDILKIPHKKSAKVERS
;
A
#
# COMPACT_ATOMS: atom_id res chain seq x y z
N ARG A 1 7.59 6.70 -13.21
CA ARG A 1 8.92 6.16 -13.56
C ARG A 1 9.74 5.81 -12.32
N SER A 2 9.97 6.71 -11.37
CA SER A 2 10.78 6.45 -10.15
C SER A 2 10.28 5.34 -9.20
N LEU A 3 8.98 5.05 -9.23
CA LEU A 3 8.33 4.32 -8.16
C LEU A 3 8.38 2.79 -8.28
N GLY A 4 8.42 2.26 -9.51
CA GLY A 4 8.73 0.83 -9.75
C GLY A 4 10.17 0.49 -9.39
N TYR A 5 11.10 1.43 -9.61
CA TYR A 5 12.49 1.30 -9.19
C TYR A 5 12.61 1.27 -7.66
N PHE A 6 11.85 2.09 -6.94
CA PHE A 6 11.83 2.02 -5.47
C PHE A 6 11.41 0.63 -4.96
N CYS A 7 10.35 0.03 -5.53
CA CYS A 7 9.96 -1.32 -5.15
C CYS A 7 11.00 -2.38 -5.53
N ALA A 8 11.64 -2.27 -6.70
CA ALA A 8 12.70 -3.18 -7.12
C ALA A 8 13.94 -3.07 -6.22
N LEU A 9 14.36 -1.85 -5.86
CA LEU A 9 15.46 -1.56 -4.94
C LEU A 9 15.22 -2.12 -3.54
N ASN A 10 13.95 -2.24 -3.12
CA ASN A 10 13.61 -2.82 -1.82
C ASN A 10 13.32 -4.34 -1.89
N GLY A 11 13.73 -5.01 -2.97
CA GLY A 11 13.54 -6.46 -3.13
C GLY A 11 12.08 -6.90 -3.29
N ILE A 12 11.16 -5.99 -3.60
CA ILE A 12 9.74 -6.32 -3.76
C ILE A 12 9.45 -6.87 -5.17
N LEU A 13 10.06 -6.27 -6.20
CA LEU A 13 9.77 -6.57 -7.61
C LEU A 13 10.99 -7.12 -8.35
N ASP A 14 10.77 -8.16 -9.17
CA ASP A 14 11.77 -8.77 -10.06
C ASP A 14 11.60 -8.32 -11.54
N PHE A 15 10.71 -7.35 -11.76
CA PHE A 15 10.39 -6.80 -13.06
C PHE A 15 10.39 -5.28 -13.02
N ASN A 16 10.65 -4.65 -14.16
CA ASN A 16 10.54 -3.19 -14.27
C ASN A 16 9.06 -2.80 -14.24
N ALA A 17 8.62 -2.23 -13.12
CA ALA A 17 7.23 -1.83 -12.89
C ALA A 17 7.03 -0.36 -13.25
N ASP A 18 7.11 -0.06 -14.54
CA ASP A 18 6.79 1.29 -15.01
C ASP A 18 5.26 1.42 -15.16
N ILE A 19 4.57 1.66 -14.02
CA ILE A 19 3.09 1.67 -13.90
C ILE A 19 2.42 2.69 -14.85
N GLY A 20 3.17 3.60 -15.49
CA GLY A 20 2.67 4.55 -16.48
C GLY A 20 2.96 4.21 -17.94
N THR A 21 4.14 3.69 -18.29
CA THR A 21 4.74 3.96 -19.61
C THR A 21 5.29 2.80 -20.44
N GLY A 22 5.38 1.56 -19.94
CA GLY A 22 5.59 0.40 -20.83
C GLY A 22 6.67 -0.60 -20.40
N ASN A 23 6.47 -1.84 -20.87
CA ASN A 23 7.23 -3.08 -20.67
C ASN A 23 7.41 -3.56 -19.22
N LEU A 24 6.39 -4.27 -18.74
CA LEU A 24 6.48 -5.18 -17.59
C LEU A 24 7.30 -6.42 -17.98
N ARG A 25 8.63 -6.31 -17.98
CA ARG A 25 9.56 -7.39 -18.29
C ARG A 25 10.31 -7.82 -17.03
N ARG A 26 10.40 -9.13 -16.82
CA ARG A 26 11.23 -9.73 -15.77
C ARG A 26 12.71 -9.68 -16.13
N TYR A 27 13.54 -9.44 -15.14
CA TYR A 27 14.99 -9.46 -15.28
C TYR A 27 15.59 -10.45 -14.28
N ARG A 28 16.38 -11.41 -14.79
CA ARG A 28 17.07 -12.41 -13.95
C ARG A 28 17.97 -11.75 -12.89
N VAL A 29 18.58 -10.61 -13.24
CA VAL A 29 19.41 -9.81 -12.31
C VAL A 29 18.58 -9.28 -11.13
N LEU A 30 17.37 -8.78 -11.37
CA LEU A 30 16.49 -8.30 -10.29
C LEU A 30 15.99 -9.45 -9.40
N PHE A 31 15.80 -10.64 -9.97
CA PHE A 31 15.49 -11.84 -9.19
C PHE A 31 16.62 -12.21 -8.21
N MET A 32 17.88 -12.25 -8.70
CA MET A 32 19.04 -12.54 -7.85
C MET A 32 19.28 -11.42 -6.82
N TYR A 33 19.16 -10.16 -7.24
CA TYR A 33 19.24 -9.01 -6.34
C TYR A 33 18.24 -9.12 -5.20
N ARG A 34 16.98 -9.46 -5.50
CA ARG A 34 15.96 -9.65 -4.48
C ARG A 34 16.32 -10.74 -3.48
N LEU A 35 16.83 -11.89 -3.94
CA LEU A 35 17.20 -12.98 -3.03
C LEU A 35 18.28 -12.50 -2.05
N LEU A 36 19.31 -11.83 -2.56
CA LEU A 36 20.38 -11.25 -1.75
C LEU A 36 19.86 -10.15 -0.81
N HIS A 37 19.06 -9.21 -1.32
CA HIS A 37 18.46 -8.14 -0.54
C HIS A 37 17.61 -8.70 0.60
N ASN A 38 16.73 -9.67 0.32
CA ASN A 38 15.85 -10.26 1.33
C ASN A 38 16.65 -11.04 2.39
N PHE A 39 17.71 -11.74 1.98
CA PHE A 39 18.64 -12.37 2.92
C PHE A 39 19.29 -11.33 3.85
N VAL A 40 19.82 -10.24 3.28
CA VAL A 40 20.40 -9.12 4.05
C VAL A 40 19.39 -8.50 5.01
N VAL A 41 18.16 -8.26 4.58
CA VAL A 41 17.08 -7.72 5.42
C VAL A 41 16.82 -8.64 6.62
N ILE A 42 16.67 -9.95 6.40
CA ILE A 42 16.44 -10.90 7.51
C ILE A 42 17.65 -10.93 8.44
N SER A 43 18.87 -11.09 7.91
CA SER A 43 20.09 -11.17 8.70
C SER A 43 20.30 -9.93 9.56
N LEU A 44 20.05 -8.73 9.01
CA LEU A 44 20.15 -7.49 9.77
C LEU A 44 19.04 -7.35 10.80
N THR A 45 17.82 -7.80 10.50
CA THR A 45 16.71 -7.78 11.46
C THR A 45 16.99 -8.70 12.64
N LEU A 46 17.48 -9.92 12.38
CA LEU A 46 17.86 -10.89 13.40
C LEU A 46 19.05 -10.40 14.22
N LYS A 47 20.10 -9.89 13.56
CA LYS A 47 21.26 -9.31 14.24
C LYS A 47 20.84 -8.19 15.17
N PHE A 48 19.98 -7.28 14.72
CA PHE A 48 19.50 -6.16 15.53
C PHE A 48 18.68 -6.63 16.74
N LEU A 49 17.87 -7.69 16.59
CA LEU A 49 17.15 -8.30 17.71
C LEU A 49 18.11 -8.91 18.74
N LEU A 50 19.16 -9.62 18.28
CA LEU A 50 20.16 -10.25 19.16
C LEU A 50 21.01 -9.20 19.88
N ASP A 51 21.57 -8.24 19.13
CA ASP A 51 22.38 -7.14 19.67
C ASP A 51 21.59 -6.36 20.73
N PHE A 52 20.30 -6.11 20.48
CA PHE A 52 19.46 -5.44 21.47
C PHE A 52 19.12 -6.34 22.65
N THR A 53 18.85 -7.63 22.44
CA THR A 53 18.57 -8.57 23.54
C THR A 53 19.76 -8.65 24.50
N ASP A 54 20.98 -8.67 23.97
CA ASP A 54 22.20 -8.66 24.77
C ASP A 54 22.41 -7.32 25.48
N HIS A 55 22.12 -6.20 24.84
CA HIS A 55 22.17 -4.87 25.49
C HIS A 55 21.10 -4.74 26.59
N PHE A 56 19.90 -5.30 26.37
CA PHE A 56 18.79 -5.24 27.30
C PHE A 56 19.07 -6.00 28.61
N LYS A 57 19.88 -7.06 28.57
CA LYS A 57 20.37 -7.76 29.77
C LYS A 57 21.14 -6.84 30.73
N TYR A 58 21.67 -5.71 30.26
CA TYR A 58 22.44 -4.76 31.07
C TYR A 58 21.63 -3.55 31.58
N ILE A 59 20.41 -3.29 31.08
CA ILE A 59 19.65 -2.05 31.35
C ILE A 59 18.42 -2.28 32.26
N GLU A 60 18.34 -3.42 32.97
CA GLU A 60 17.15 -3.82 33.73
C GLU A 60 16.47 -2.69 34.54
N ARG A 61 15.17 -2.44 34.26
CA ARG A 61 14.18 -1.95 35.24
C ARG A 61 12.71 -1.90 34.80
N SER A 62 12.34 -1.95 33.51
CA SER A 62 10.92 -1.82 33.08
C SER A 62 10.41 -2.95 32.20
N THR A 63 9.57 -3.83 32.76
CA THR A 63 8.84 -4.89 32.05
C THR A 63 8.03 -4.36 30.86
N LEU A 64 7.49 -3.14 30.97
CA LEU A 64 6.72 -2.50 29.90
C LEU A 64 7.60 -2.18 28.67
N MET A 65 8.83 -1.71 28.90
CA MET A 65 9.77 -1.42 27.83
C MET A 65 10.23 -2.71 27.12
N THR A 66 10.43 -3.80 27.89
CA THR A 66 10.71 -5.14 27.34
C THR A 66 9.61 -5.61 26.41
N ILE A 67 8.36 -5.62 26.91
CA ILE A 67 7.19 -6.07 26.14
C ILE A 67 7.05 -5.23 24.88
N ASN A 68 7.15 -3.91 25.01
CA ASN A 68 6.99 -3.01 23.87
C ASN A 68 8.04 -3.26 22.78
N PHE A 69 9.28 -3.48 23.18
CA PHE A 69 10.36 -3.77 22.24
C PHE A 69 10.15 -5.10 21.50
N PHE A 70 9.92 -6.19 22.23
CA PHE A 70 9.70 -7.51 21.61
C PHE A 70 8.46 -7.54 20.73
N THR A 71 7.37 -6.87 21.15
CA THR A 71 6.16 -6.76 20.34
C THR A 71 6.41 -5.96 19.06
N TYR A 72 7.09 -4.81 19.14
CA TYR A 72 7.46 -4.03 17.96
C TYR A 72 8.27 -4.86 16.95
N PHE A 73 9.29 -5.58 17.43
CA PHE A 73 10.12 -6.42 16.58
C PHE A 73 9.37 -7.58 15.95
N THR A 74 8.55 -8.28 16.74
CA THR A 74 7.71 -9.36 16.24
C THR A 74 6.81 -8.85 15.10
N LEU A 75 6.23 -7.66 15.25
CA LEU A 75 5.38 -7.04 14.24
C LEU A 75 6.17 -6.61 12.99
N VAL A 76 7.36 -6.07 13.14
CA VAL A 76 8.26 -5.76 12.01
C VAL A 76 8.65 -7.04 11.28
N PHE A 77 9.03 -8.09 12.00
CA PHE A 77 9.40 -9.39 11.42
C PHE A 77 8.23 -10.01 10.67
N PHE A 78 7.04 -9.99 11.27
CA PHE A 78 5.81 -10.46 10.64
C PHE A 78 5.47 -9.67 9.36
N ALA A 79 5.64 -8.35 9.37
CA ALA A 79 5.42 -7.49 8.20
C ALA A 79 6.45 -7.73 7.08
N VAL A 80 7.72 -7.94 7.44
CA VAL A 80 8.79 -8.30 6.49
C VAL A 80 8.51 -9.66 5.87
N LEU A 81 8.22 -10.69 6.66
CA LEU A 81 7.90 -12.03 6.16
C LEU A 81 6.65 -12.02 5.29
N SER A 82 5.62 -11.26 5.66
CA SER A 82 4.41 -11.11 4.84
C SER A 82 4.70 -10.44 3.50
N SER A 83 5.60 -9.45 3.50
CA SER A 83 6.06 -8.77 2.28
C SER A 83 6.86 -9.73 1.40
N MET A 84 7.84 -10.44 1.96
CA MET A 84 8.65 -11.45 1.26
C MET A 84 7.79 -12.59 0.69
N GLY A 85 6.88 -13.13 1.50
CA GLY A 85 5.96 -14.19 1.11
C GLY A 85 5.09 -13.78 -0.08
N SER A 86 4.53 -12.57 -0.05
CA SER A 86 3.79 -12.02 -1.19
C SER A 86 4.64 -11.83 -2.43
N CYS A 87 5.89 -11.36 -2.26
CA CYS A 87 6.83 -11.18 -3.36
C CYS A 87 7.29 -12.50 -3.96
N TYR A 88 7.33 -13.60 -3.20
CA TYR A 88 7.75 -14.91 -3.70
C TYR A 88 6.58 -15.70 -4.30
N GLN A 89 5.50 -15.87 -3.54
CA GLN A 89 4.37 -16.71 -3.93
C GLN A 89 3.47 -16.03 -4.96
N TRP A 90 3.25 -14.72 -4.84
CA TRP A 90 2.18 -14.03 -5.57
C TRP A 90 2.68 -13.12 -6.68
N GLN A 91 3.97 -13.11 -6.99
CA GLN A 91 4.53 -12.22 -8.01
C GLN A 91 3.97 -12.42 -9.41
N ASN A 92 3.68 -13.67 -9.80
CA ASN A 92 3.01 -13.97 -11.05
C ASN A 92 1.61 -13.34 -11.11
N ARG A 93 0.88 -13.41 -10.00
CA ARG A 93 -0.47 -12.84 -9.87
C ARG A 93 -0.42 -11.32 -9.87
N ILE A 94 0.53 -10.70 -9.17
CA ILE A 94 0.78 -9.24 -9.21
C ILE A 94 1.08 -8.79 -10.64
N LEU A 95 1.97 -9.49 -11.33
CA LEU A 95 2.32 -9.18 -12.73
C LEU A 95 1.11 -9.33 -13.66
N ALA A 96 0.31 -10.38 -13.50
CA ALA A 96 -0.92 -10.58 -14.26
C ALA A 96 -1.93 -9.45 -14.00
N ALA A 97 -2.12 -9.07 -12.73
CA ALA A 97 -3.01 -7.97 -12.36
C ALA A 97 -2.58 -6.64 -12.99
N LEU A 98 -1.29 -6.32 -12.95
CA LEU A 98 -0.74 -5.11 -13.59
C LEU A 98 -0.91 -5.13 -15.12
N LYS A 99 -0.74 -6.29 -15.77
CA LYS A 99 -0.97 -6.45 -17.20
C LYS A 99 -2.44 -6.23 -17.56
N GLU A 100 -3.36 -6.80 -16.79
CA GLU A 100 -4.80 -6.63 -17.01
C GLU A 100 -5.23 -5.18 -16.79
N LEU A 101 -4.75 -4.53 -15.72
CA LEU A 101 -5.00 -3.10 -15.48
C LEU A 101 -4.54 -2.23 -16.64
N LYS A 102 -3.35 -2.52 -17.18
CA LYS A 102 -2.82 -1.82 -18.35
C LYS A 102 -3.73 -2.05 -19.56
N HIS A 103 -4.12 -3.29 -19.82
CA HIS A 103 -5.00 -3.65 -20.93
C HIS A 103 -6.34 -2.89 -20.85
N GLN A 104 -7.00 -2.90 -19.69
CA GLN A 104 -8.24 -2.17 -19.43
C GLN A 104 -8.09 -0.66 -19.61
N ARG A 105 -6.98 -0.08 -19.15
CA ARG A 105 -6.66 1.34 -19.34
C ARG A 105 -6.52 1.67 -20.83
N ASP A 106 -5.73 0.89 -21.55
CA ASP A 106 -5.43 1.16 -22.95
C ASP A 106 -6.71 1.02 -23.79
N LEU A 107 -7.50 -0.04 -23.58
CA LEU A 107 -8.84 -0.19 -24.16
C LEU A 107 -9.78 0.99 -23.85
N SER A 108 -9.79 1.45 -22.60
CA SER A 108 -10.64 2.58 -22.21
C SER A 108 -10.22 3.89 -22.89
N ARG A 109 -8.91 4.11 -23.07
CA ARG A 109 -8.38 5.26 -23.81
C ARG A 109 -8.76 5.21 -25.29
N HIS A 110 -8.65 4.04 -25.93
CA HIS A 110 -9.05 3.87 -27.34
C HIS A 110 -10.55 4.14 -27.54
N MET A 111 -11.39 3.79 -26.56
CA MET A 111 -12.84 4.07 -26.57
C MET A 111 -13.18 5.51 -26.17
N GLY A 112 -12.19 6.38 -25.93
CA GLY A 112 -12.41 7.77 -25.55
C GLY A 112 -12.88 7.99 -24.11
N TYR A 113 -12.86 6.96 -23.25
CA TYR A 113 -13.32 7.09 -21.86
C TYR A 113 -12.31 7.89 -21.02
N ARG A 114 -12.75 9.01 -20.45
CA ARG A 114 -11.88 9.94 -19.72
C ARG A 114 -12.15 9.91 -18.22
N VAL A 115 -11.11 10.14 -17.44
CA VAL A 115 -11.24 10.40 -16.00
C VAL A 115 -11.40 11.91 -15.82
N PRO A 116 -12.38 12.40 -15.03
CA PRO A 116 -12.49 13.81 -14.68
C PRO A 116 -11.19 14.35 -14.05
N ARG A 117 -10.78 15.57 -14.42
CA ARG A 117 -9.55 16.20 -13.89
C ARG A 117 -9.53 16.29 -12.37
N SER A 118 -10.66 16.62 -11.73
CA SER A 118 -10.78 16.70 -10.27
C SER A 118 -10.42 15.37 -9.58
N LYS A 119 -10.84 14.25 -10.17
CA LYS A 119 -10.55 12.90 -9.65
C LYS A 119 -9.08 12.50 -9.86
N LEU A 120 -8.47 12.93 -10.97
CA LEU A 120 -7.02 12.75 -11.18
C LEU A 120 -6.22 13.53 -10.15
N ASN A 121 -6.55 14.81 -9.93
CA ASN A 121 -5.88 15.67 -8.96
C ASN A 121 -5.98 15.07 -7.54
N SER A 122 -7.12 14.49 -7.17
CA SER A 122 -7.29 13.81 -5.87
C SER A 122 -6.29 12.66 -5.68
N ILE A 123 -6.11 11.78 -6.68
CA ILE A 123 -5.09 10.72 -6.62
C ILE A 123 -3.68 11.31 -6.57
N ASP A 124 -3.42 12.36 -7.33
CA ASP A 124 -2.09 12.98 -7.37
C ASP A 124 -1.74 13.63 -6.02
N TYR A 125 -2.70 14.26 -5.33
CA TYR A 125 -2.51 14.74 -3.96
C TYR A 125 -2.22 13.61 -2.96
N LEU A 126 -2.92 12.48 -3.06
CA LEU A 126 -2.63 11.32 -2.21
C LEU A 126 -1.23 10.74 -2.49
N LEU A 127 -0.81 10.75 -3.76
CA LEU A 127 0.54 10.32 -4.16
C LEU A 127 1.61 11.27 -3.62
N ILE A 128 1.37 12.59 -3.67
CA ILE A 128 2.25 13.60 -3.06
C ILE A 128 2.35 13.36 -1.55
N GLY A 129 1.22 13.13 -0.87
CA GLY A 129 1.20 12.80 0.55
C GLY A 129 2.05 11.56 0.87
N LEU A 130 1.99 10.53 0.03
CA LEU A 130 2.81 9.34 0.20
C LEU A 130 4.31 9.64 0.00
N ILE A 131 4.67 10.47 -0.99
CA ILE A 131 6.07 10.89 -1.20
C ILE A 131 6.58 11.69 0.01
N VAL A 132 5.77 12.61 0.55
CA VAL A 132 6.11 13.36 1.77
C VAL A 132 6.33 12.41 2.95
N LEU A 133 5.48 11.40 3.12
CA LEU A 133 5.69 10.38 4.14
C LEU A 133 6.97 9.58 3.89
N LEU A 134 7.33 9.24 2.65
CA LEU A 134 8.60 8.58 2.36
C LEU A 134 9.80 9.46 2.75
N ILE A 135 9.79 10.73 2.36
CA ILE A 135 10.84 11.69 2.70
C ILE A 135 10.97 11.78 4.21
N LEU A 136 9.86 11.96 4.92
CA LEU A 136 9.84 11.98 6.38
C LEU A 136 10.45 10.70 6.97
N ARG A 137 10.16 9.50 6.41
CA ARG A 137 10.76 8.23 6.87
C ARG A 137 12.27 8.27 6.77
N LEU A 138 12.76 8.65 5.61
CA LEU A 138 14.18 8.69 5.30
C LEU A 138 14.89 9.73 6.17
N SER A 139 14.28 10.89 6.37
CA SER A 139 14.80 11.94 7.26
C SER A 139 14.89 11.48 8.71
N ILE A 140 13.89 10.77 9.24
CA ILE A 140 13.94 10.22 10.60
C ILE A 140 15.09 9.24 10.74
N HIS A 141 15.21 8.28 9.83
CA HIS A 141 16.29 7.29 9.88
C HIS A 141 17.68 7.91 9.71
N LEU A 142 17.82 8.93 8.86
CA LEU A 142 19.06 9.67 8.71
C LEU A 142 19.40 10.46 9.98
N ALA A 143 18.41 11.15 10.56
CA ALA A 143 18.58 11.88 11.82
C ALA A 143 18.97 10.95 12.96
N THR A 144 18.27 9.82 13.15
CA THR A 144 18.59 8.84 14.19
C THR A 144 19.98 8.24 13.99
N PHE A 145 20.37 7.93 12.75
CA PHE A 145 21.72 7.46 12.45
C PHE A 145 22.80 8.50 12.79
N THR A 146 22.63 9.76 12.37
CA THR A 146 23.59 10.82 12.66
C THR A 146 23.70 11.15 14.15
N LEU A 147 22.57 11.12 14.88
CA LEU A 147 22.53 11.32 16.33
C LEU A 147 23.20 10.16 17.07
N SER A 148 22.96 8.92 16.62
CA SER A 148 23.62 7.72 17.17
C SER A 148 25.14 7.82 17.05
N ALA A 149 25.63 8.22 15.86
CA ALA A 149 27.06 8.39 15.61
C ALA A 149 27.70 9.51 16.45
N ARG A 150 26.96 10.59 16.74
CA ARG A 150 27.46 11.72 17.56
C ARG A 150 27.41 11.44 19.06
N MET A 151 26.40 10.71 19.53
CA MET A 151 26.19 10.43 20.96
C MET A 151 26.92 9.17 21.45
N GLY A 152 27.71 8.52 20.60
CA GLY A 152 28.46 7.31 20.95
C GLY A 152 27.59 6.07 21.15
N PHE A 153 26.30 6.13 20.80
CA PHE A 153 25.45 4.95 20.75
C PHE A 153 25.88 4.10 19.54
N ASN A 154 26.59 3.00 19.79
CA ASN A 154 26.99 2.03 18.77
C ASN A 154 25.82 1.14 18.29
N HIS A 155 24.58 1.66 18.33
CA HIS A 155 23.40 0.95 17.86
C HIS A 155 22.96 1.55 16.53
N PRO A 156 23.56 1.14 15.39
CA PRO A 156 23.08 1.56 14.08
C PRO A 156 21.60 1.21 14.00
N CYS A 157 20.77 2.16 13.57
CA CYS A 157 19.34 1.99 13.34
C CYS A 157 19.14 0.97 12.19
N SER A 158 19.35 -0.30 12.49
CA SER A 158 19.43 -1.42 11.54
C SER A 158 18.05 -1.81 11.01
N CYS A 159 17.00 -1.14 11.50
CA CYS A 159 15.65 -1.23 11.01
C CYS A 159 15.45 -0.56 9.63
N PHE A 160 16.41 0.23 9.14
CA PHE A 160 16.23 1.00 7.89
C PHE A 160 15.74 0.15 6.72
N LEU A 161 16.45 -0.94 6.39
CA LEU A 161 16.10 -1.81 5.26
C LEU A 161 14.75 -2.53 5.45
N PRO A 162 14.47 -3.17 6.62
CA PRO A 162 13.13 -3.70 6.93
C PRO A 162 12.01 -2.68 6.74
N GLU A 163 12.24 -1.45 7.20
CA GLU A 163 11.24 -0.37 7.16
C GLU A 163 11.00 0.15 5.74
N CYS A 164 12.05 0.31 4.95
CA CYS A 164 11.94 0.65 3.55
C CYS A 164 11.23 -0.45 2.74
N MET A 165 11.47 -1.72 3.06
CA MET A 165 10.77 -2.86 2.46
C MET A 165 9.26 -2.85 2.78
N ILE A 166 8.88 -2.65 4.04
CA ILE A 166 7.47 -2.55 4.45
C ILE A 166 6.81 -1.36 3.76
N PHE A 167 7.48 -0.21 3.70
CA PHE A 167 6.96 0.98 3.01
C PHE A 167 6.78 0.73 1.51
N ALA A 168 7.76 0.12 0.85
CA ALA A 168 7.70 -0.23 -0.58
C ALA A 168 6.55 -1.18 -0.90
N MET A 169 6.25 -2.13 -0.03
CA MET A 169 5.14 -3.05 -0.22
C MET A 169 3.77 -2.38 -0.09
N ASN A 170 3.60 -1.53 0.92
CA ASN A 170 2.38 -0.73 1.08
C ASN A 170 2.19 0.27 -0.07
N TYR A 171 3.30 0.84 -0.54
CA TYR A 171 3.29 1.70 -1.71
C TYR A 171 2.85 0.95 -2.98
N LEU A 172 3.36 -0.27 -3.20
CA LEU A 172 2.94 -1.09 -4.34
C LEU A 172 1.42 -1.35 -4.31
N LEU A 173 0.87 -1.71 -3.15
CA LEU A 173 -0.56 -1.87 -2.96
C LEU A 173 -1.32 -0.59 -3.31
N PHE A 174 -0.89 0.55 -2.76
CA PHE A 174 -1.49 1.85 -3.05
C PHE A 174 -1.48 2.18 -4.55
N ALA A 175 -0.37 1.93 -5.24
CA ALA A 175 -0.25 2.20 -6.67
C ALA A 175 -1.18 1.33 -7.52
N ILE A 176 -1.33 0.04 -7.16
CA ILE A 176 -2.27 -0.88 -7.83
C ILE A 176 -3.71 -0.42 -7.58
N LEU A 177 -4.07 -0.08 -6.34
CA LEU A 177 -5.39 0.44 -6.00
C LEU A 177 -5.70 1.74 -6.76
N ALA A 178 -4.73 2.66 -6.86
CA ALA A 178 -4.88 3.88 -7.64
C ALA A 178 -5.18 3.62 -9.11
N GLU A 179 -4.53 2.62 -9.73
CA GLU A 179 -4.84 2.28 -11.12
C GLU A 179 -6.18 1.55 -11.26
N ILE A 180 -6.57 0.70 -10.29
CA ILE A 180 -7.92 0.13 -10.21
C ILE A 180 -8.97 1.24 -10.17
N THR A 181 -8.83 2.23 -9.26
CA THR A 181 -9.74 3.36 -9.12
C THR A 181 -9.83 4.18 -10.41
N ARG A 182 -8.70 4.41 -11.10
CA ARG A 182 -8.69 5.10 -12.40
C ARG A 182 -9.45 4.31 -13.46
N CYS A 183 -9.27 2.99 -13.53
CA CYS A 183 -10.04 2.12 -14.43
C CYS A 183 -11.54 2.17 -14.12
N TRP A 184 -11.93 2.15 -12.84
CA TRP A 184 -13.32 2.32 -12.42
C TRP A 184 -13.92 3.62 -12.94
N TRP A 185 -13.22 4.75 -12.75
CA TRP A 185 -13.72 6.04 -13.23
C TRP A 185 -13.81 6.14 -14.75
N ARG A 186 -12.90 5.49 -15.49
CA ARG A 186 -13.00 5.41 -16.96
C ARG A 186 -14.24 4.63 -17.38
N LEU A 187 -14.48 3.46 -16.80
CA LEU A 187 -15.67 2.67 -17.11
C LEU A 187 -16.96 3.41 -16.72
N GLN A 188 -16.98 4.13 -15.59
CA GLN A 188 -18.09 4.99 -15.20
C GLN A 188 -18.35 6.11 -16.23
N SER A 189 -17.30 6.73 -16.76
CA SER A 189 -17.42 7.71 -17.85
C SER A 189 -17.95 7.07 -19.14
N GLY A 190 -17.49 5.85 -19.47
CA GLY A 190 -17.98 5.11 -20.64
C GLY A 190 -19.46 4.78 -20.54
N LEU A 191 -19.92 4.34 -19.36
CA LEU A 191 -21.34 4.11 -19.09
C LEU A 191 -22.17 5.38 -19.26
N LYS A 192 -21.70 6.51 -18.71
CA LYS A 192 -22.38 7.81 -18.91
C LYS A 192 -22.46 8.19 -20.39
N MET A 193 -21.39 7.97 -21.15
CA MET A 193 -21.36 8.24 -22.58
C MET A 193 -22.41 7.39 -23.30
N VAL A 194 -22.42 6.07 -23.12
CA VAL A 194 -23.39 5.17 -23.78
C VAL A 194 -24.85 5.50 -23.43
N LEU A 195 -25.12 5.92 -22.19
CA LEU A 195 -26.47 6.28 -21.74
C LEU A 195 -26.94 7.64 -22.28
N LEU A 196 -26.04 8.61 -22.40
CA LEU A 196 -26.37 9.99 -22.76
C LEU A 196 -26.13 10.30 -24.25
N ASP A 197 -25.51 9.40 -25.00
CA ASP A 197 -25.16 9.65 -26.40
C ASP A 197 -26.41 9.57 -27.30
N PRO A 198 -26.77 10.69 -27.98
CA PRO A 198 -27.85 10.73 -28.96
C PRO A 198 -27.48 10.06 -30.30
N HIS A 199 -26.20 9.82 -30.59
CA HIS A 199 -25.73 9.26 -31.87
C HIS A 199 -25.73 7.72 -31.97
N LEU A 200 -25.89 7.00 -30.86
CA LEU A 200 -26.13 5.55 -30.90
C LEU A 200 -27.56 5.28 -31.39
N SER A 201 -27.72 5.21 -32.71
CA SER A 201 -29.00 5.30 -33.42
C SER A 201 -29.94 4.10 -33.24
N THR A 202 -29.48 2.99 -32.66
CA THR A 202 -30.31 1.77 -32.48
C THR A 202 -30.22 1.19 -31.07
N VAL A 203 -31.36 0.70 -30.55
CA VAL A 203 -31.46 0.02 -29.25
C VAL A 203 -30.50 -1.18 -29.16
N ALA A 204 -30.31 -1.92 -30.26
CA ALA A 204 -29.38 -3.05 -30.34
C ALA A 204 -27.91 -2.63 -30.13
N SER A 205 -27.48 -1.52 -30.74
CA SER A 205 -26.12 -0.99 -30.57
C SER A 205 -25.86 -0.54 -29.12
N LYS A 206 -26.85 0.11 -28.47
CA LYS A 206 -26.78 0.47 -27.05
C LYS A 206 -26.70 -0.75 -26.15
N LEU A 207 -27.50 -1.79 -26.41
CA LEU A 207 -27.49 -3.02 -25.62
C LEU A 207 -26.14 -3.77 -25.73
N TRP A 208 -25.56 -3.80 -26.94
CA TRP A 208 -24.25 -4.43 -27.16
C TRP A 208 -23.12 -3.70 -26.41
N GLU A 209 -23.07 -2.36 -26.47
CA GLU A 209 -22.09 -1.56 -25.72
C GLU A 209 -22.29 -1.69 -24.20
N ILE A 210 -23.53 -1.73 -23.72
CA ILE A 210 -23.83 -1.98 -22.29
C ILE A 210 -23.32 -3.37 -21.88
N LYS A 211 -23.55 -4.41 -22.68
CA LYS A 211 -23.05 -5.77 -22.40
C LYS A 211 -21.52 -5.79 -22.36
N ARG A 212 -20.86 -5.09 -23.28
CA ARG A 212 -19.40 -4.95 -23.31
C ARG A 212 -18.86 -4.24 -22.06
N LEU A 213 -19.49 -3.14 -21.64
CA LEU A 213 -19.17 -2.42 -20.40
C LEU A 213 -19.40 -3.31 -19.17
N HIS A 214 -20.50 -4.05 -19.12
CA HIS A 214 -20.80 -5.00 -18.05
C HIS A 214 -19.68 -6.03 -17.88
N THR A 215 -19.21 -6.65 -18.97
CA THR A 215 -18.07 -7.59 -18.91
C THR A 215 -16.80 -6.93 -18.37
N ARG A 216 -16.52 -5.67 -18.74
CA ARG A 216 -15.35 -4.95 -18.22
C ARG A 216 -15.48 -4.61 -16.75
N PHE A 217 -16.68 -4.23 -16.28
CA PHE A 217 -16.94 -4.02 -14.86
C PHE A 217 -16.75 -5.31 -14.07
N GLN A 218 -17.27 -6.45 -14.54
CA GLN A 218 -17.08 -7.74 -13.88
C GLN A 218 -15.59 -8.11 -13.78
N ARG A 219 -14.83 -7.97 -14.88
CA ARG A 219 -13.37 -8.20 -14.85
C ARG A 219 -12.66 -7.31 -13.83
N LEU A 220 -13.08 -6.06 -13.69
CA LEU A 220 -12.49 -5.13 -12.73
C LEU A 220 -12.86 -5.49 -11.28
N ILE A 221 -14.05 -6.05 -11.04
CA ILE A 221 -14.44 -6.62 -9.73
C ILE A 221 -13.54 -7.81 -9.40
N ASP A 222 -13.40 -8.76 -10.32
CA ASP A 222 -12.60 -9.97 -10.13
C ASP A 222 -11.13 -9.59 -9.86
N LEU A 223 -10.61 -8.63 -10.62
CA LEU A 223 -9.26 -8.07 -10.45
C LEU A 223 -9.07 -7.36 -9.11
N THR A 224 -10.08 -6.63 -8.62
CA THR A 224 -10.04 -5.98 -7.31
C THR A 224 -10.02 -7.04 -6.19
N SER A 225 -10.85 -8.07 -6.30
CA SER A 225 -10.86 -9.22 -5.37
C SER A 225 -9.52 -9.95 -5.35
N GLU A 226 -8.94 -10.18 -6.52
CA GLU A 226 -7.64 -10.83 -6.69
C GLU A 226 -6.52 -10.02 -6.01
N VAL A 227 -6.48 -8.70 -6.21
CA VAL A 227 -5.51 -7.82 -5.53
C VAL A 227 -5.72 -7.86 -4.00
N CYS A 228 -6.96 -7.79 -3.52
CA CYS A 228 -7.22 -7.93 -2.08
C CYS A 228 -6.74 -9.28 -1.52
N SER A 229 -6.90 -10.38 -2.28
CA SER A 229 -6.42 -11.72 -1.92
C SER A 229 -4.90 -11.78 -1.82
N ILE A 230 -4.19 -11.21 -2.82
CA ILE A 230 -2.72 -11.17 -2.85
C ILE A 230 -2.16 -10.43 -1.63
N PHE A 231 -2.71 -9.27 -1.31
CA PHE A 231 -2.17 -8.38 -0.28
C PHE A 231 -2.76 -8.62 1.11
N ARG A 232 -3.65 -9.60 1.30
CA ARG A 232 -4.36 -9.86 2.58
C ARG A 232 -3.42 -9.92 3.79
N TYR A 233 -2.36 -10.70 3.70
CA TYR A 233 -1.40 -10.88 4.81
C TYR A 233 -0.54 -9.63 5.05
N VAL A 234 -0.18 -8.92 3.98
CA VAL A 234 0.55 -7.65 4.08
C VAL A 234 -0.31 -6.61 4.81
N THR A 235 -1.57 -6.46 4.40
CA THR A 235 -2.51 -5.55 5.04
C THR A 235 -2.76 -5.94 6.49
N LEU A 236 -2.91 -7.24 6.80
CA LEU A 236 -3.06 -7.73 8.17
C LEU A 236 -1.85 -7.38 9.04
N ALA A 237 -0.65 -7.67 8.57
CA ALA A 237 0.59 -7.36 9.29
C ALA A 237 0.74 -5.85 9.51
N TYR A 238 0.37 -5.06 8.50
CA TYR A 238 0.38 -3.61 8.58
C TYR A 238 -0.65 -3.07 9.59
N MET A 239 -1.86 -3.63 9.62
CA MET A 239 -2.89 -3.27 10.61
C MET A 239 -2.47 -3.62 12.04
N ALA A 240 -1.92 -4.81 12.26
CA ALA A 240 -1.42 -5.22 13.58
C ALA A 240 -0.32 -4.27 14.07
N ARG A 241 0.58 -3.87 13.16
CA ARG A 241 1.62 -2.87 13.43
C ARG A 241 1.03 -1.50 13.74
N ASN A 242 0.01 -1.06 13.02
CA ASN A 242 -0.63 0.24 13.25
C ASN A 242 -1.38 0.28 14.58
N LEU A 243 -2.06 -0.80 14.94
CA LEU A 243 -2.72 -0.95 16.24
C LEU A 243 -1.69 -0.80 17.37
N TRP A 244 -0.58 -1.53 17.28
CA TRP A 244 0.49 -1.43 18.27
C TRP A 244 1.10 -0.02 18.34
N SER A 245 1.39 0.57 17.17
CA SER A 245 1.93 1.94 17.08
C SER A 245 0.97 2.96 17.70
N GLY A 246 -0.34 2.77 17.54
CA GLY A 246 -1.38 3.60 18.17
C GLY A 246 -1.41 3.44 19.70
N ILE A 247 -1.32 2.22 20.21
CA ILE A 247 -1.25 1.93 21.66
C ILE A 247 -0.03 2.64 22.27
N VAL A 248 1.15 2.49 21.64
CA VAL A 248 2.40 3.10 22.12
C VAL A 248 2.31 4.63 22.04
N ALA A 249 1.87 5.20 20.92
CA ALA A 249 1.74 6.64 20.78
C ALA A 249 0.75 7.23 21.80
N GLY A 250 -0.37 6.55 22.06
CA GLY A 250 -1.34 6.94 23.09
C GLY A 250 -0.74 6.92 24.49
N TYR A 251 -0.01 5.86 24.84
CA TYR A 251 0.71 5.77 26.12
C TYR A 251 1.74 6.90 26.29
N LEU A 252 2.53 7.18 25.24
CA LEU A 252 3.52 8.26 25.28
C LEU A 252 2.86 9.65 25.41
N LEU A 253 1.72 9.88 24.75
CA LEU A 253 0.97 11.12 24.85
C LEU A 253 0.41 11.33 26.26
N VAL A 254 -0.15 10.29 26.87
CA VAL A 254 -0.62 10.35 28.26
C VAL A 254 0.55 10.64 29.22
N ARG A 255 1.69 9.97 29.03
CA ARG A 255 2.89 10.21 29.85
C ARG A 255 3.44 11.63 29.70
N PHE A 256 3.41 12.17 28.49
CA PHE A 256 3.81 13.55 28.21
C PHE A 256 2.89 14.56 28.91
N VAL A 257 1.57 14.38 28.81
CA VAL A 257 0.57 15.27 29.42
C VAL A 257 0.60 15.23 30.95
N ILE A 258 0.86 14.05 31.55
CA ILE A 258 0.88 13.87 33.01
C ILE A 258 2.20 14.36 33.65
N GLY A 259 3.23 14.68 32.86
CA GLY A 259 4.36 15.49 33.34
C GLY A 259 5.31 14.80 34.34
N ASN A 260 5.41 13.47 34.33
CA ASN A 260 6.41 12.79 35.14
C ASN A 260 7.81 12.93 34.52
N GLY A 261 8.48 14.03 34.90
CA GLY A 261 9.93 14.29 34.84
C GLY A 261 10.69 13.56 33.74
N LEU A 262 10.65 14.09 32.52
CA LEU A 262 11.50 13.62 31.42
C LEU A 262 12.77 14.47 31.38
N LEU A 263 13.93 13.82 31.46
CA LEU A 263 15.21 14.43 31.09
C LEU A 263 15.18 14.81 29.59
N ASP A 264 15.88 15.86 29.16
CA ASP A 264 15.88 16.35 27.77
C ASP A 264 16.16 15.24 26.73
N VAL A 265 16.98 14.25 27.09
CA VAL A 265 17.30 13.08 26.25
C VAL A 265 16.10 12.15 26.11
N GLU A 266 15.35 11.89 27.18
CA GLU A 266 14.14 11.06 27.13
C GLU A 266 13.04 11.71 26.29
N LEU A 267 12.91 13.04 26.34
CA LEU A 267 11.97 13.80 25.51
C LEU A 267 12.28 13.62 24.01
N VAL A 268 13.57 13.66 23.63
CA VAL A 268 14.00 13.44 22.24
C VAL A 268 13.65 12.02 21.78
N TYR A 269 13.94 10.98 22.58
CA TYR A 269 13.54 9.60 22.26
C TYR A 269 12.02 9.43 22.18
N LEU A 270 11.26 10.15 23.00
CA LEU A 270 9.80 10.12 23.03
C LEU A 270 9.21 10.76 21.76
N VAL A 271 9.78 11.89 21.32
CA VAL A 271 9.42 12.54 20.04
C VAL A 271 9.75 11.64 18.85
N PHE A 272 10.93 11.02 18.82
CA PHE A 272 11.26 10.07 17.74
C PHE A 272 10.34 8.84 17.73
N SER A 273 10.00 8.31 18.90
CA SER A 273 9.05 7.20 19.05
C SER A 273 7.65 7.59 18.58
N PHE A 274 7.21 8.81 18.88
CA PHE A 274 5.94 9.35 18.41
C PHE A 274 5.92 9.52 16.88
N ILE A 275 6.95 10.13 16.29
CA ILE A 275 7.04 10.33 14.84
C ILE A 275 7.12 8.98 14.10
N THR A 276 7.86 8.01 14.63
CA THR A 276 7.96 6.67 14.03
C THR A 276 6.65 5.88 14.10
N CYS A 277 5.79 6.15 15.10
CA CYS A 277 4.48 5.52 15.29
C CYS A 277 3.34 6.24 14.54
N ILE A 278 3.38 7.56 14.37
CA ILE A 278 2.33 8.32 13.67
C ILE A 278 2.38 8.10 12.15
N GLN A 279 3.56 7.87 11.61
CA GLN A 279 3.76 7.79 10.17
C GLN A 279 3.07 6.57 9.52
N PRO A 280 3.10 5.35 10.11
CA PRO A 280 2.26 4.25 9.66
C PRO A 280 0.75 4.57 9.73
N LEU A 281 0.29 5.30 10.75
CA LEU A 281 -1.11 5.72 10.85
C LEU A 281 -1.50 6.67 9.70
N MET A 282 -0.65 7.63 9.36
CA MET A 282 -0.86 8.54 8.24
C MET A 282 -0.90 7.82 6.89
N LEU A 283 -0.03 6.84 6.67
CA LEU A 283 -0.08 6.01 5.46
C LEU A 283 -1.36 5.17 5.42
N SER A 284 -1.83 4.67 6.57
CA SER A 284 -3.12 3.99 6.69
C SER A 284 -4.29 4.89 6.29
N LEU A 285 -4.28 6.18 6.63
CA LEU A 285 -5.31 7.13 6.20
C LEU A 285 -5.34 7.28 4.68
N LEU A 286 -4.18 7.45 4.04
CA LEU A 286 -4.09 7.57 2.58
C LEU A 286 -4.59 6.30 1.88
N VAL A 287 -4.21 5.13 2.38
CA VAL A 287 -4.68 3.83 1.85
C VAL A 287 -6.18 3.68 2.09
N ASN A 288 -6.69 4.10 3.25
CA ASN A 288 -8.12 4.01 3.56
C ASN A 288 -8.97 4.91 2.64
N SER A 289 -8.52 6.13 2.31
CA SER A 289 -9.21 7.00 1.34
C SER A 289 -9.33 6.33 -0.03
N MET A 290 -8.29 5.63 -0.49
CA MET A 290 -8.31 4.88 -1.73
C MET A 290 -9.19 3.63 -1.67
N THR A 291 -9.11 2.87 -0.58
CA THR A 291 -9.92 1.66 -0.37
C THR A 291 -11.40 2.00 -0.26
N SER A 292 -11.76 3.06 0.48
CA SER A 292 -13.13 3.56 0.59
C SER A 292 -13.68 4.03 -0.76
N THR A 293 -12.89 4.79 -1.52
CA THR A 293 -13.27 5.23 -2.88
C THR A 293 -13.50 4.03 -3.79
N THR A 294 -12.61 3.03 -3.75
CA THR A 294 -12.74 1.82 -4.57
C THR A 294 -13.93 0.97 -4.14
N GLY A 295 -14.16 0.82 -2.84
CA GLY A 295 -15.32 0.09 -2.28
C GLY A 295 -16.64 0.70 -2.71
N SER A 296 -16.78 2.04 -2.59
CA SER A 296 -17.97 2.76 -3.04
C SER A 296 -18.21 2.57 -4.54
N LEU A 297 -17.16 2.60 -5.37
CA LEU A 297 -17.30 2.37 -6.82
C LEU A 297 -17.75 0.94 -7.14
N VAL A 298 -17.23 -0.06 -6.41
CA VAL A 298 -17.62 -1.46 -6.57
C VAL A 298 -19.09 -1.66 -6.19
N GLU A 299 -19.54 -1.08 -5.07
CA GLU A 299 -20.93 -1.20 -4.60
C GLU A 299 -21.91 -0.53 -5.55
N VAL A 300 -21.68 0.74 -5.91
CA VAL A 300 -22.52 1.48 -6.85
C VAL A 300 -22.63 0.74 -8.18
N THR A 301 -21.52 0.16 -8.66
CA THR A 301 -21.55 -0.60 -9.91
C THR A 301 -22.30 -1.92 -9.74
N ARG A 302 -22.08 -2.66 -8.64
CA ARG A 302 -22.81 -3.90 -8.37
C ARG A 302 -24.32 -3.65 -8.37
N ASP A 303 -24.77 -2.53 -7.83
CA ASP A 303 -26.18 -2.15 -7.84
C ASP A 303 -26.67 -1.84 -9.26
N ILE A 304 -25.90 -1.07 -10.04
CA ILE A 304 -26.20 -0.80 -11.45
C ILE A 304 -26.29 -2.09 -12.28
N LEU A 305 -25.38 -3.05 -12.06
CA LEU A 305 -25.33 -4.32 -12.79
C LEU A 305 -26.47 -5.29 -12.39
N LYS A 306 -27.08 -5.11 -11.21
CA LYS A 306 -28.25 -5.89 -10.76
C LYS A 306 -29.59 -5.38 -11.32
N ILE A 307 -29.68 -4.10 -11.70
CA ILE A 307 -30.92 -3.48 -12.22
C ILE A 307 -31.45 -4.15 -13.51
N PRO A 308 -30.63 -4.61 -14.48
CA PRO A 308 -31.10 -5.35 -15.65
C PRO A 308 -31.88 -6.63 -15.29
N HIS A 309 -31.42 -7.39 -14.29
CA HIS A 309 -32.08 -8.64 -13.87
C HIS A 309 -33.40 -8.41 -13.12
N LYS A 310 -33.55 -7.29 -12.39
CA LYS A 310 -34.82 -6.96 -11.71
C LYS A 310 -35.91 -6.49 -12.68
N LYS A 311 -35.55 -5.89 -13.82
CA LYS A 311 -36.52 -5.47 -14.84
C LYS A 311 -36.90 -6.59 -15.80
N SER A 312 -35.99 -7.49 -16.18
CA SER A 312 -36.36 -8.64 -17.03
C SER A 312 -37.36 -9.58 -16.33
N ALA A 313 -37.18 -9.83 -15.03
CA ALA A 313 -38.11 -10.65 -14.24
C ALA A 313 -39.51 -10.02 -14.04
N LYS A 314 -39.65 -8.70 -14.25
CA LYS A 314 -40.97 -8.02 -14.26
C LYS A 314 -41.62 -7.98 -15.63
N VAL A 315 -40.83 -8.03 -16.71
CA VAL A 315 -41.33 -8.05 -18.10
C VAL A 315 -41.72 -9.46 -18.54
N GLU A 316 -41.10 -10.52 -17.97
CA GLU A 316 -41.53 -11.92 -18.20
C GLU A 316 -42.79 -12.31 -17.40
N ARG A 317 -43.34 -11.42 -16.57
CA ARG A 317 -44.54 -11.64 -15.76
C ARG A 317 -45.74 -10.73 -16.13
N SER A 318 -45.64 -10.00 -17.24
CA SER A 318 -46.69 -9.12 -17.78
C SER A 318 -46.94 -9.49 -19.23
#